data_AF-A0A7X6SJF3-F1
#
_entry.id   AF-A0A7X6SJF3-F1
#
_cell.length_a   1.000
_cell.length_b   1.000
_cell.length_c   1.000
_cell.angle_alpha   90.00
_cell.angle_beta   90.00
_cell.angle_gamma   90.00
#
_symmetry.space_group_name_H-M   'P 1'
#
loop_
_entity.id
_entity.type
_entity.pdbx_description
1 polymer ?
#
loop_
_entity_poly.entity_id
_entity_poly.type
_entity_poly.pdbx_seq_one_letter_code
_entity_poly.pdbx_strand_id
1 'polypeptide(L)'
;MTLRLVSGQNAPLVQRVLRFAVADAAGLDLSAIVVAAQLTAVSSDDFVFYNQPATAGVHVHPDGVHVDLDGLPAHAQGLLCIVSADGDTTRRGRAIEGALLDAQGGVIAAFAIPWDENTGAVICFELYQRAEQWRVRAVGQGYSGGLAHLLTAHGIEVDEAAPPTPTAGGRPSPSPVAGIGFAEPLDREHPLERIEMILEDAARSTAALLSARDYAAHRLDGELSAAVADLSARTGPAAEIARAAAQQRYDGLIADADARYDADARQLIGELVVIDDELPRSLSSWQSASWRNASSTPRIADGIRLGQVRAAGAERLAIPFCLPLPLRRPLWVDAPSSTAAAPVVSALVLRLLAADPTPPILDVVDLTGALDGLTSRLGPLMTGEVVRSHLEVSGKLAALVHAVDLALLGVQSGLSPANLPARVVVLSDFGHGLHVDDLMQIGALAVQCAAARLSLLIVGADESGSSEPLLQSIAQFCEHLPVDGEARVRDRWAGNEWMFTPDALPADAEPISQFISSIAGP
;
A
#
# COMPACT_ATOMS: atom_id res chain seq x y z
N MET A 1 31.99 16.31 -20.06
CA MET A 1 30.79 15.72 -20.69
C MET A 1 29.89 15.30 -19.55
N THR A 2 28.75 15.96 -19.38
CA THR A 2 27.86 15.76 -18.23
C THR A 2 27.18 14.39 -18.32
N LEU A 3 27.28 13.58 -17.27
CA LEU A 3 26.60 12.28 -17.21
C LEU A 3 25.17 12.47 -16.73
N ARG A 4 24.19 12.21 -17.60
CA ARG A 4 22.77 12.27 -17.23
C ARG A 4 22.31 10.87 -16.84
N LEU A 5 21.86 10.73 -15.59
CA LEU A 5 21.40 9.47 -15.02
C LEU A 5 19.87 9.38 -15.05
N VAL A 6 19.35 8.17 -15.13
CA VAL A 6 17.94 7.83 -14.86
C VAL A 6 17.83 7.04 -13.56
N SER A 7 16.63 6.99 -12.96
CA SER A 7 16.41 6.25 -11.70
C SER A 7 16.94 4.81 -11.78
N GLY A 8 17.65 4.37 -10.73
CA GLY A 8 18.34 3.09 -10.64
C GLY A 8 19.70 3.03 -11.35
N GLN A 9 20.02 3.95 -12.26
CA GLN A 9 21.30 3.95 -12.97
C GLN A 9 22.46 4.31 -12.03
N ASN A 10 23.59 3.62 -12.20
CA ASN A 10 24.80 3.88 -11.43
C ASN A 10 26.02 4.11 -12.32
N ALA A 11 26.99 4.86 -11.80
CA ALA A 11 28.22 5.22 -12.50
C ALA A 11 29.43 5.28 -11.55
N PRO A 12 30.66 5.08 -12.06
CA PRO A 12 31.88 5.31 -11.28
C PRO A 12 31.96 6.77 -10.83
N LEU A 13 32.36 6.99 -9.58
CA LEU A 13 32.59 8.31 -9.01
C LEU A 13 34.09 8.47 -8.71
N VAL A 14 34.78 9.21 -9.57
CA VAL A 14 36.25 9.33 -9.51
C VAL A 14 36.68 10.45 -8.57
N GLN A 15 35.87 11.51 -8.50
CA GLN A 15 36.09 12.66 -7.63
C GLN A 15 35.89 12.27 -6.16
N ARG A 16 36.79 12.75 -5.31
CA ARG A 16 36.75 12.51 -3.85
C ARG A 16 36.09 13.65 -3.10
N VAL A 17 36.26 14.87 -3.62
CA VAL A 17 35.58 16.07 -3.13
C VAL A 17 34.56 16.50 -4.16
N LEU A 18 33.31 16.66 -3.72
CA LEU A 18 32.17 16.98 -4.59
C LEU A 18 31.12 17.77 -3.83
N ARG A 19 30.20 18.39 -4.58
CA ARG A 19 29.04 19.11 -4.04
C ARG A 19 27.76 18.58 -4.64
N PHE A 20 26.82 18.16 -3.80
CA PHE A 20 25.44 17.93 -4.19
C PHE A 20 24.66 19.24 -4.15
N ALA A 21 23.98 19.56 -5.25
CA ALA A 21 23.16 20.75 -5.39
C ALA A 21 21.88 20.44 -6.19
N VAL A 22 20.87 21.28 -6.02
CA VAL A 22 19.61 21.23 -6.77
C VAL A 22 19.44 22.53 -7.54
N ALA A 23 19.02 22.44 -8.80
CA ALA A 23 18.65 23.62 -9.57
C ALA A 23 17.40 24.27 -8.97
N ASP A 24 17.45 25.58 -8.71
CA ASP A 24 16.33 26.35 -8.16
C ASP A 24 15.84 25.85 -6.78
N ALA A 25 16.78 25.75 -5.83
CA ALA A 25 16.56 25.23 -4.48
C ALA A 25 15.75 26.14 -3.53
N ALA A 26 15.11 27.22 -4.01
CA ALA A 26 14.41 28.14 -3.11
C ALA A 26 13.18 27.47 -2.47
N GLY A 27 13.12 27.39 -1.15
CA GLY A 27 12.07 26.67 -0.42
C GLY A 27 12.30 25.16 -0.33
N LEU A 28 13.51 24.69 -0.68
CA LEU A 28 13.95 23.30 -0.47
C LEU A 28 15.12 23.29 0.51
N ASP A 29 15.10 22.32 1.43
CA ASP A 29 16.19 22.01 2.32
C ASP A 29 17.02 20.87 1.75
N LEU A 30 18.33 21.04 1.73
CA LEU A 30 19.28 20.00 1.34
C LEU A 30 19.93 19.42 2.58
N SER A 31 19.96 18.10 2.65
CA SER A 31 20.52 17.36 3.77
C SER A 31 21.22 16.09 3.28
N ALA A 32 21.93 15.42 4.18
CA ALA A 32 22.60 14.17 3.88
C ALA A 32 22.61 13.22 5.07
N ILE A 33 22.59 11.91 4.81
CA ILE A 33 22.79 10.88 5.83
C ILE A 33 24.03 10.07 5.49
N VAL A 34 25.00 10.01 6.41
CA VAL A 34 26.08 9.04 6.36
C VAL A 34 25.54 7.68 6.79
N VAL A 35 25.67 6.67 5.94
CA VAL A 35 25.09 5.34 6.20
C VAL A 35 26.17 4.27 6.31
N ALA A 36 25.95 3.34 7.23
CA ALA A 36 26.67 2.09 7.36
C ALA A 36 25.94 0.98 6.55
N ALA A 37 25.95 -0.24 7.06
CA ALA A 37 25.31 -1.37 6.39
C ALA A 37 23.78 -1.19 6.29
N GLN A 38 23.17 -1.81 5.28
CA GLN A 38 21.72 -1.74 5.01
C GLN A 38 21.16 -0.31 4.86
N LEU A 39 22.01 0.66 4.50
CA LEU A 39 21.63 2.08 4.38
C LEU A 39 21.13 2.69 5.69
N THR A 40 21.63 2.24 6.84
CA THR A 40 21.24 2.79 8.16
C THR A 40 22.33 3.68 8.72
N ALA A 41 21.95 4.79 9.36
CA ALA A 41 22.87 5.62 10.14
C ALA A 41 23.24 4.92 11.45
N VAL A 42 24.44 5.17 11.98
CA VAL A 42 24.88 4.58 13.25
C VAL A 42 24.48 5.45 14.43
N SER A 43 24.39 6.76 14.21
CA SER A 43 23.95 7.76 15.19
C SER A 43 23.10 8.83 14.50
N SER A 44 22.31 9.58 15.26
CA SER A 44 21.69 10.81 14.79
C SER A 44 22.73 11.85 14.31
N ASP A 45 23.98 11.75 14.80
CA ASP A 45 25.10 12.59 14.37
C ASP A 45 25.54 12.37 12.91
N ASP A 46 25.11 11.26 12.30
CA ASP A 46 25.36 10.95 10.90
C ASP A 46 24.39 11.68 9.96
N PHE A 47 23.37 12.36 10.50
CA PHE A 47 22.46 13.21 9.74
C PHE A 47 22.94 14.67 9.73
N VAL A 48 23.19 15.20 8.54
CA VAL A 48 23.67 16.57 8.32
C VAL A 48 22.59 17.40 7.66
N PHE A 49 22.20 18.49 8.32
CA PHE A 49 21.14 19.41 7.89
C PHE A 49 21.39 20.81 8.47
N TYR A 50 20.50 21.78 8.25
CA TYR A 50 20.79 23.18 8.61
C TYR A 50 21.07 23.42 10.10
N ASN A 51 20.45 22.68 11.04
CA ASN A 51 20.74 22.81 12.49
C ASN A 51 21.94 21.96 12.95
N GLN A 52 22.39 21.01 12.13
CA GLN A 52 23.58 20.20 12.34
C GLN A 52 24.40 20.20 11.04
N PRO A 53 25.08 21.32 10.72
CA PRO A 53 25.56 21.60 9.37
C PRO A 53 26.84 20.83 9.00
N ALA A 54 27.36 19.99 9.90
CA ALA A 54 28.60 19.27 9.66
C ALA A 54 28.67 17.94 10.42
N THR A 55 29.21 16.93 9.75
CA THR A 55 29.83 15.74 10.36
C THR A 55 31.16 15.46 9.64
N ALA A 56 31.89 14.43 10.02
CA ALA A 56 33.17 14.12 9.36
C ALA A 56 32.96 13.89 7.85
N GLY A 57 33.66 14.67 7.02
CA GLY A 57 33.60 14.56 5.56
C GLY A 57 32.32 15.10 4.89
N VAL A 58 31.35 15.67 5.63
CA VAL A 58 30.12 16.20 5.04
C VAL A 58 29.72 17.52 5.69
N HIS A 59 29.45 18.53 4.87
CA HIS A 59 29.08 19.87 5.32
C HIS A 59 27.93 20.44 4.49
N VAL A 60 26.88 20.94 5.14
CA VAL A 60 25.77 21.65 4.49
C VAL A 60 26.09 23.14 4.43
N HIS A 61 26.04 23.70 3.22
CA HIS A 61 26.18 25.12 2.94
C HIS A 61 24.95 25.63 2.17
N PRO A 62 24.71 26.95 2.12
CA PRO A 62 23.60 27.53 1.33
C PRO A 62 23.64 27.19 -0.16
N ASP A 63 24.81 26.82 -0.70
CA ASP A 63 25.00 26.45 -2.10
C ASP A 63 24.99 24.93 -2.35
N GLY A 64 24.75 24.12 -1.31
CA GLY A 64 24.59 22.67 -1.40
C GLY A 64 25.27 21.88 -0.29
N VAL A 65 25.25 20.55 -0.41
CA VAL A 65 25.95 19.63 0.50
C VAL A 65 27.34 19.35 -0.08
N HIS A 66 28.38 19.75 0.62
CA HIS A 66 29.78 19.47 0.26
C HIS A 66 30.23 18.17 0.94
N VAL A 67 30.90 17.32 0.17
CA VAL A 67 31.28 15.97 0.58
C VAL A 67 32.75 15.74 0.25
N ASP A 68 33.52 15.34 1.25
CA ASP A 68 34.84 14.72 1.13
C ASP A 68 34.72 13.24 1.48
N LEU A 69 34.69 12.40 0.43
CA LEU A 69 34.50 10.95 0.55
C LEU A 69 35.65 10.25 1.27
N ASP A 70 36.85 10.83 1.28
CA ASP A 70 38.01 10.26 1.97
C ASP A 70 38.06 10.69 3.45
N GLY A 71 37.25 11.70 3.82
CA GLY A 71 37.10 12.21 5.19
C GLY A 71 35.89 11.66 5.95
N LEU A 72 35.12 10.74 5.36
CA LEU A 72 33.95 10.12 6.00
C LEU A 72 34.35 9.28 7.22
N PRO A 73 33.45 9.10 8.21
CA PRO A 73 33.69 8.23 9.35
C PRO A 73 34.06 6.80 8.94
N ALA A 74 34.84 6.12 9.76
CA ALA A 74 35.31 4.76 9.45
C ALA A 74 34.16 3.72 9.30
N HIS A 75 32.99 3.98 9.89
CA HIS A 75 31.80 3.14 9.73
C HIS A 75 31.02 3.38 8.42
N ALA A 76 31.33 4.46 7.70
CA ALA A 76 30.60 4.84 6.50
C ALA A 76 30.80 3.83 5.37
N GLN A 77 29.69 3.31 4.85
CA GLN A 77 29.63 2.48 3.64
C GLN A 77 28.97 3.25 2.48
N GLY A 78 28.30 4.36 2.78
CA GLY A 78 27.76 5.27 1.79
C GLY A 78 27.26 6.59 2.37
N LEU A 79 26.69 7.40 1.49
CA LEU A 79 26.06 8.69 1.78
C LEU A 79 24.78 8.82 0.95
N LEU A 80 23.69 9.24 1.58
CA LEU A 80 22.43 9.58 0.91
C LEU A 80 22.31 11.10 0.78
N CYS A 81 22.10 11.59 -0.44
CA CYS A 81 21.86 13.02 -0.72
C CYS A 81 20.35 13.27 -0.78
N ILE A 82 19.86 14.13 0.10
CA ILE A 82 18.42 14.29 0.39
C ILE A 82 17.99 15.72 0.12
N VAL A 83 16.74 15.84 -0.34
CA VAL A 83 16.05 17.12 -0.50
C VAL A 83 14.69 17.01 0.17
N SER A 84 14.30 17.99 0.96
CA SER A 84 12.98 18.08 1.60
C SER A 84 12.36 19.46 1.39
N ALA A 85 11.04 19.56 1.50
CA ALA A 85 10.33 20.84 1.46
C ALA A 85 9.80 21.19 2.86
N ASP A 86 10.16 22.37 3.37
CA ASP A 86 9.70 22.86 4.68
C ASP A 86 8.39 23.61 4.55
N GLY A 87 7.26 22.89 4.60
CA GLY A 87 5.91 23.46 4.67
C GLY A 87 5.43 24.29 3.47
N ASP A 88 6.32 24.73 2.57
CA ASP A 88 6.01 25.54 1.39
C ASP A 88 5.48 24.64 0.27
N THR A 89 4.20 24.77 -0.02
CA THR A 89 3.47 23.97 -1.00
C THR A 89 3.67 24.45 -2.44
N THR A 90 4.34 25.58 -2.67
CA THR A 90 4.35 26.26 -3.99
C THR A 90 5.16 25.54 -5.07
N ARG A 91 6.00 24.57 -4.70
CA ARG A 91 6.84 23.77 -5.62
C ARG A 91 6.42 22.31 -5.79
N ARG A 92 5.39 21.88 -5.07
CA ARG A 92 4.85 20.52 -5.12
C ARG A 92 4.38 20.19 -6.56
N GLY A 93 4.67 18.97 -7.03
CA GLY A 93 4.29 18.51 -8.38
C GLY A 93 5.23 18.89 -9.53
N ARG A 94 6.38 19.54 -9.24
CA ARG A 94 7.38 19.88 -10.26
C ARG A 94 8.67 19.08 -10.07
N ALA A 95 9.12 18.41 -11.13
CA ALA A 95 10.39 17.70 -11.11
C ALA A 95 11.57 18.63 -10.72
N ILE A 96 12.46 18.12 -9.88
CA ILE A 96 13.70 18.81 -9.50
C ILE A 96 14.88 18.24 -10.28
N GLU A 97 15.91 19.04 -10.53
CA GLU A 97 17.16 18.57 -11.15
C GLU A 97 18.27 18.58 -10.11
N GLY A 98 18.60 17.38 -9.61
CA GLY A 98 19.73 17.17 -8.70
C GLY A 98 21.02 16.98 -9.48
N ALA A 99 22.11 17.57 -9.00
CA ALA A 99 23.42 17.50 -9.62
C ALA A 99 24.54 17.25 -8.60
N LEU A 100 25.53 16.44 -8.98
CA LEU A 100 26.82 16.32 -8.31
C LEU A 100 27.85 17.12 -9.10
N LEU A 101 28.54 18.01 -8.41
CA LEU A 101 29.52 18.95 -8.97
C LEU A 101 30.92 18.62 -8.43
N ASP A 102 31.95 18.79 -9.25
CA ASP A 102 33.34 18.73 -8.78
C ASP A 102 33.74 20.00 -8.03
N ALA A 103 34.95 20.01 -7.45
CA ALA A 103 35.48 21.14 -6.71
C ALA A 103 35.65 22.43 -7.54
N GLN A 104 35.61 22.33 -8.88
CA GLN A 104 35.67 23.46 -9.81
C GLN A 104 34.28 23.89 -10.31
N GLY A 105 33.21 23.23 -9.85
CA GLY A 105 31.82 23.49 -10.25
C GLY A 105 31.39 22.79 -11.54
N GLY A 106 32.20 21.88 -12.09
CA GLY A 106 31.85 21.06 -13.24
C GLY A 106 30.85 19.96 -12.88
N VAL A 107 29.83 19.74 -13.73
CA VAL A 107 28.81 18.72 -13.46
C VAL A 107 29.36 17.31 -13.71
N ILE A 108 29.45 16.52 -12.65
CA ILE A 108 29.85 15.11 -12.66
C ILE A 108 28.67 14.26 -13.12
N ALA A 109 27.52 14.40 -12.44
CA ALA A 109 26.30 13.67 -12.72
C ALA A 109 25.07 14.58 -12.50
N ALA A 110 24.04 14.40 -13.31
CA ALA A 110 22.76 15.09 -13.16
C ALA A 110 21.60 14.11 -13.29
N PHE A 111 20.53 14.33 -12.53
CA PHE A 111 19.36 13.46 -12.49
C PHE A 111 18.10 14.31 -12.33
N ALA A 112 17.17 14.16 -13.28
CA ALA A 112 15.83 14.75 -13.21
C ALA A 112 14.94 13.82 -12.38
N ILE A 113 14.46 14.34 -11.26
CA ILE A 113 13.76 13.59 -10.23
C ILE A 113 12.29 14.00 -10.27
N PRO A 114 11.36 13.08 -10.56
CA PRO A 114 9.95 13.34 -10.36
C PRO A 114 9.70 13.69 -8.88
N TRP A 115 9.03 14.81 -8.64
CA TRP A 115 8.61 15.24 -7.30
C TRP A 115 7.11 15.47 -7.35
N ASP A 116 6.34 14.48 -6.93
CA ASP A 116 4.88 14.55 -6.89
C ASP A 116 4.39 15.48 -5.77
N GLU A 117 3.10 15.82 -5.78
CA GLU A 117 2.54 16.79 -4.83
C GLU A 117 2.50 16.29 -3.39
N ASN A 118 2.59 14.97 -3.20
CA ASN A 118 2.48 14.30 -1.90
C ASN A 118 3.83 13.92 -1.30
N THR A 119 4.93 14.12 -2.04
CA THR A 119 6.30 13.82 -1.61
C THR A 119 6.87 14.96 -0.79
N GLY A 120 7.16 14.71 0.49
CA GLY A 120 7.74 15.70 1.41
C GLY A 120 9.27 15.67 1.47
N ALA A 121 9.90 14.55 1.12
CA ALA A 121 11.35 14.41 1.00
C ALA A 121 11.74 13.38 -0.06
N VAL A 122 12.91 13.53 -0.68
CA VAL A 122 13.42 12.62 -1.71
C VAL A 122 14.90 12.31 -1.48
N ILE A 123 15.27 11.05 -1.69
CA ILE A 123 16.67 10.66 -1.88
C ILE A 123 17.04 10.82 -3.35
N CYS A 124 17.91 11.78 -3.66
CA CYS A 124 18.34 12.06 -5.03
C CYS A 124 19.43 11.10 -5.49
N PHE A 125 20.49 10.98 -4.68
CA PHE A 125 21.67 10.17 -4.98
C PHE A 125 22.08 9.32 -3.78
N GLU A 126 22.56 8.13 -4.08
CA GLU A 126 23.30 7.26 -3.16
C GLU A 126 24.76 7.22 -3.63
N LEU A 127 25.68 7.68 -2.79
CA LEU A 127 27.12 7.53 -2.99
C LEU A 127 27.56 6.32 -2.19
N TYR A 128 28.12 5.31 -2.82
CA TYR A 128 28.43 4.04 -2.15
C TYR A 128 29.75 3.45 -2.64
N GLN A 129 30.39 2.63 -1.80
CA GLN A 129 31.57 1.87 -2.22
C GLN A 129 31.20 0.48 -2.73
N ARG A 130 31.82 0.07 -3.83
CA ARG A 130 31.78 -1.31 -4.33
C ARG A 130 33.16 -1.70 -4.84
N ALA A 131 33.73 -2.77 -4.29
CA ALA A 131 35.09 -3.23 -4.61
C ALA A 131 36.14 -2.10 -4.48
N GLU A 132 36.14 -1.41 -3.33
CA GLU A 132 37.05 -0.30 -2.98
C GLU A 132 36.97 0.93 -3.91
N GLN A 133 35.94 1.01 -4.76
CA GLN A 133 35.69 2.16 -5.63
C GLN A 133 34.37 2.83 -5.28
N TRP A 134 34.40 4.16 -5.20
CA TRP A 134 33.20 4.97 -5.06
C TRP A 134 32.36 4.96 -6.33
N ARG A 135 31.05 4.89 -6.15
CA ARG A 135 30.04 4.93 -7.20
C ARG A 135 28.90 5.84 -6.76
N VAL A 136 28.21 6.38 -7.75
CA VAL A 136 26.93 7.08 -7.57
C VAL A 136 25.82 6.22 -8.15
N ARG A 137 24.66 6.19 -7.49
CA ARG A 137 23.39 5.71 -8.03
C ARG A 137 22.37 6.85 -7.97
N ALA A 138 21.66 7.07 -9.09
CA ALA A 138 20.46 7.89 -9.10
C ALA A 138 19.30 7.11 -8.48
N VAL A 139 18.73 7.60 -7.39
CA VAL A 139 17.70 6.88 -6.63
C VAL A 139 16.32 7.40 -7.02
N GLY A 140 15.98 8.62 -6.59
CA GLY A 140 14.71 9.27 -6.92
C GLY A 140 13.54 8.71 -6.11
N GLN A 141 13.81 8.23 -4.90
CA GLN A 141 12.79 7.67 -4.01
C GLN A 141 12.18 8.79 -3.17
N GLY A 142 10.89 9.04 -3.36
CA GLY A 142 10.12 9.98 -2.56
C GLY A 142 9.55 9.35 -1.29
N TYR A 143 9.41 10.18 -0.26
CA TYR A 143 8.84 9.86 1.04
C TYR A 143 7.68 10.82 1.29
N SER A 144 6.45 10.31 1.25
CA SER A 144 5.24 11.09 1.47
C SER A 144 5.09 11.57 2.92
N GLY A 145 5.61 10.80 3.87
CA GLY A 145 5.75 11.19 5.29
C GLY A 145 6.86 12.22 5.56
N GLY A 146 7.42 12.84 4.52
CA GLY A 146 8.44 13.87 4.62
C GLY A 146 9.78 13.39 5.16
N LEU A 147 10.57 14.35 5.63
CA LEU A 147 11.92 14.08 6.13
C LEU A 147 11.92 13.17 7.36
N ALA A 148 10.93 13.28 8.25
CA ALA A 148 10.84 12.43 9.44
C ALA A 148 10.70 10.94 9.09
N HIS A 149 9.81 10.59 8.16
CA HIS A 149 9.67 9.20 7.68
C HIS A 149 10.98 8.72 7.02
N LEU A 150 11.62 9.57 6.20
CA LEU A 150 12.90 9.24 5.60
C LEU A 150 13.96 8.93 6.67
N LEU A 151 14.08 9.76 7.71
CA LEU A 151 15.05 9.57 8.79
C LEU A 151 14.81 8.26 9.56
N THR A 152 13.56 7.98 9.93
CA THR A 152 13.21 6.73 10.62
C THR A 152 13.49 5.50 9.77
N ALA A 153 13.22 5.54 8.46
CA ALA A 153 13.54 4.45 7.53
C ALA A 153 15.04 4.16 7.44
N HIS A 154 15.88 5.15 7.75
CA HIS A 154 17.34 5.06 7.74
C HIS A 154 17.95 4.98 9.15
N GLY A 155 17.15 4.61 10.16
CA GLY A 155 17.64 4.29 11.51
C GLY A 155 17.95 5.50 12.39
N ILE A 156 17.50 6.69 12.01
CA ILE A 156 17.66 7.91 12.82
C ILE A 156 16.36 8.15 13.60
N GLU A 157 16.44 8.06 14.91
CA GLU A 157 15.37 8.48 15.82
C GLU A 157 15.25 10.00 15.78
N VAL A 158 14.05 10.50 15.48
CA VAL A 158 13.75 11.92 15.53
C VAL A 158 13.21 12.20 16.93
N ASP A 159 14.05 12.75 17.80
CA ASP A 159 13.61 13.26 19.10
C ASP A 159 12.70 14.47 18.85
N GLU A 160 11.40 14.29 19.00
CA GLU A 160 10.47 15.42 19.03
C GLU A 160 10.73 16.16 20.35
N ALA A 161 11.54 17.21 20.28
CA ALA A 161 11.90 18.02 21.43
C ALA A 161 10.65 18.35 22.25
N ALA A 162 10.66 17.90 23.51
CA ALA A 162 9.56 18.00 24.43
C ALA A 162 8.90 19.40 24.37
N PRO A 163 7.58 19.50 24.21
CA PRO A 163 6.92 20.79 24.30
C PRO A 163 7.20 21.39 25.69
N PRO A 164 7.52 22.71 25.78
CA PRO A 164 7.76 23.33 27.07
C PRO A 164 6.51 23.17 27.94
N THR A 165 6.74 22.73 29.18
CA THR A 165 5.74 22.52 30.22
C THR A 165 4.77 23.69 30.28
N PRO A 166 3.44 23.49 30.15
CA PRO A 166 2.49 24.60 30.16
C PRO A 166 2.42 25.21 31.56
N THR A 167 2.93 26.44 31.68
CA THR A 167 2.61 27.32 32.81
C THR A 167 1.18 27.80 32.64
N ALA A 168 0.35 27.61 33.67
CA ALA A 168 -1.02 28.09 33.72
C ALA A 168 -1.08 29.61 33.48
N GLY A 169 -1.65 30.01 32.33
CA GLY A 169 -1.88 31.41 31.95
C GLY A 169 -2.69 31.46 30.67
N GLY A 170 -3.97 31.82 30.78
CA GLY A 170 -4.97 31.59 29.74
C GLY A 170 -4.70 32.25 28.39
N ARG A 171 -4.90 31.46 27.33
CA ARG A 171 -5.29 31.85 25.96
C ARG A 171 -5.88 30.60 25.25
N PRO A 172 -6.68 30.81 24.19
CA PRO A 172 -7.97 30.15 24.03
C PRO A 172 -7.83 28.68 23.62
N SER A 173 -8.77 27.87 24.11
CA SER A 173 -9.02 26.51 23.63
C SER A 173 -9.06 26.48 22.10
N PRO A 174 -8.40 25.53 21.42
CA PRO A 174 -8.89 25.13 20.10
C PRO A 174 -10.32 24.64 20.35
N SER A 175 -11.30 25.37 19.83
CA SER A 175 -12.67 24.90 19.81
C SER A 175 -12.68 23.50 19.19
N PRO A 176 -13.47 22.55 19.72
CA PRO A 176 -13.73 21.32 19.00
C PRO A 176 -14.28 21.73 17.64
N VAL A 177 -13.80 21.09 16.57
CA VAL A 177 -14.45 21.18 15.27
C VAL A 177 -15.80 20.48 15.40
N ALA A 178 -16.76 21.15 16.04
CA ALA A 178 -18.17 20.97 15.80
C ALA A 178 -18.45 21.72 14.49
N GLY A 179 -18.05 21.09 13.41
CA GLY A 179 -18.40 21.47 12.06
C GLY A 179 -18.97 20.23 11.41
N ILE A 180 -20.25 20.29 11.07
CA ILE A 180 -20.88 19.42 10.07
C ILE A 180 -20.06 19.64 8.79
N GLY A 181 -19.00 18.85 8.62
CA GLY A 181 -18.06 18.95 7.52
C GLY A 181 -18.63 18.17 6.37
N PHE A 182 -19.06 18.89 5.34
CA PHE A 182 -19.33 18.33 4.03
C PHE A 182 -18.19 17.37 3.68
N ALA A 183 -18.51 16.09 3.50
CA ALA A 183 -17.57 15.17 2.85
C ALA A 183 -17.10 15.86 1.57
N GLU A 184 -15.79 15.96 1.40
CA GLU A 184 -15.24 16.43 0.14
C GLU A 184 -15.86 15.58 -0.97
N PRO A 185 -16.40 16.20 -2.04
CA PRO A 185 -17.08 15.44 -3.08
C PRO A 185 -16.16 14.35 -3.61
N LEU A 186 -16.67 13.13 -3.71
CA LEU A 186 -15.92 12.02 -4.29
C LEU A 186 -15.47 12.41 -5.70
N ASP A 187 -14.16 12.33 -5.97
CA ASP A 187 -13.69 12.35 -7.34
C ASP A 187 -14.25 11.10 -8.03
N ARG A 188 -15.09 11.36 -9.04
CA ARG A 188 -15.82 10.31 -9.75
C ARG A 188 -14.93 9.56 -10.75
N GLU A 189 -13.74 10.10 -11.05
CA GLU A 189 -12.76 9.45 -11.92
C GLU A 189 -11.84 8.51 -11.14
N HIS A 190 -11.58 8.79 -9.86
CA HIS A 190 -10.67 8.02 -9.00
C HIS A 190 -11.27 7.63 -7.64
N PRO A 191 -12.41 6.90 -7.59
CA PRO A 191 -13.07 6.54 -6.34
C PRO A 191 -12.23 5.62 -5.44
N LEU A 192 -11.29 4.84 -5.99
CA LEU A 192 -10.38 4.02 -5.19
C LEU A 192 -9.45 4.87 -4.32
N GLU A 193 -8.98 6.01 -4.82
CA GLU A 193 -8.08 6.90 -4.09
C GLU A 193 -8.71 7.39 -2.79
N ARG A 194 -10.02 7.69 -2.79
CA ARG A 194 -10.73 8.08 -1.56
C ARG A 194 -10.75 6.97 -0.52
N ILE A 195 -10.93 5.71 -0.94
CA ILE A 195 -10.88 4.56 -0.03
C ILE A 195 -9.45 4.37 0.50
N GLU A 196 -8.42 4.53 -0.35
CA GLU A 196 -7.02 4.45 0.06
C GLU A 196 -6.65 5.53 1.08
N MET A 197 -7.13 6.77 0.92
CA MET A 197 -6.90 7.83 1.88
C MET A 197 -7.57 7.55 3.24
N ILE A 198 -8.80 7.04 3.23
CA ILE A 198 -9.47 6.62 4.48
C ILE A 198 -8.71 5.48 5.15
N LEU A 199 -8.18 4.52 4.38
CA LEU A 199 -7.35 3.45 4.91
C LEU A 199 -6.01 3.96 5.47
N GLU A 200 -5.40 4.96 4.83
CA GLU A 200 -4.20 5.62 5.32
C GLU A 200 -4.44 6.31 6.67
N ASP A 201 -5.53 7.07 6.79
CA ASP A 201 -5.90 7.74 8.05
C ASP A 201 -6.23 6.71 9.14
N ALA A 202 -6.91 5.61 8.78
CA ALA A 202 -7.14 4.49 9.68
C ALA A 202 -5.82 3.85 10.15
N ALA A 203 -4.83 3.71 9.28
CA ALA A 203 -3.51 3.17 9.60
C ALA A 203 -2.71 4.10 10.52
N ARG A 204 -2.73 5.41 10.28
CA ARG A 204 -2.08 6.41 11.15
C ARG A 204 -2.74 6.46 12.53
N SER A 205 -4.07 6.48 12.60
CA SER A 205 -4.81 6.49 13.88
C SER A 205 -4.58 5.20 14.67
N THR A 206 -4.56 4.05 13.98
CA THR A 206 -4.21 2.76 14.60
C THR A 206 -2.77 2.76 15.13
N ALA A 207 -1.80 3.23 14.35
CA ALA A 207 -0.40 3.29 14.78
C ALA A 207 -0.24 4.19 16.01
N ALA A 208 -0.88 5.36 16.02
CA ALA A 208 -0.87 6.27 17.16
C ALA A 208 -1.44 5.61 18.43
N LEU A 209 -2.53 4.83 18.31
CA LEU A 209 -3.08 4.06 19.42
C LEU A 209 -2.08 3.02 19.94
N LEU A 210 -1.51 2.21 19.05
CA LEU A 210 -0.57 1.14 19.42
C LEU A 210 0.68 1.71 20.08
N SER A 211 1.29 2.75 19.49
CA SER A 211 2.45 3.43 20.06
C SER A 211 2.15 4.06 21.42
N ALA A 212 0.95 4.65 21.61
CA ALA A 212 0.56 5.22 22.91
C ALA A 212 0.42 4.13 23.99
N ARG A 213 -0.10 2.96 23.63
CA ARG A 213 -0.21 1.80 24.53
C ARG A 213 1.16 1.23 24.89
N ASP A 214 2.06 1.11 23.90
CA ASP A 214 3.43 0.64 24.12
C ASP A 214 4.21 1.61 25.02
N TYR A 215 4.07 2.92 24.79
CA TYR A 215 4.64 3.95 25.65
C TYR A 215 4.11 3.84 27.09
N ALA A 216 2.79 3.70 27.26
CA ALA A 216 2.19 3.54 28.58
C ALA A 216 2.74 2.30 29.30
N ALA A 217 2.85 1.17 28.60
CA ALA A 217 3.39 -0.08 29.14
C ALA A 217 4.86 0.07 29.56
N HIS A 218 5.71 0.65 28.70
CA HIS A 218 7.12 0.91 29.02
C HIS A 218 7.28 1.86 30.20
N ARG A 219 6.44 2.89 30.28
CA ARG A 219 6.44 3.82 31.41
C ARG A 219 6.05 3.11 32.70
N LEU A 220 5.02 2.28 32.69
CA LEU A 220 4.60 1.50 33.85
C LEU A 220 5.73 0.57 34.32
N ASP A 221 6.36 -0.15 33.41
CA ASP A 221 7.49 -1.04 33.72
C ASP A 221 8.67 -0.29 34.37
N GLY A 222 9.01 0.89 33.84
CA GLY A 222 10.05 1.76 34.40
C GLY A 222 9.69 2.28 35.80
N GLU A 223 8.45 2.73 36.01
CA GLU A 223 7.98 3.22 37.31
C GLU A 223 7.90 2.09 38.36
N LEU A 224 7.48 0.89 37.97
CA LEU A 224 7.45 -0.29 38.84
C LEU A 224 8.86 -0.77 39.20
N SER A 225 9.77 -0.80 38.23
CA SER A 225 11.17 -1.14 38.44
C SER A 225 11.85 -0.18 39.41
N ALA A 226 11.62 1.13 39.24
CA ALA A 226 12.11 2.16 40.16
C ALA A 226 11.55 1.99 41.58
N ALA A 227 10.26 1.65 41.71
CA ALA A 227 9.62 1.43 43.01
C ALA A 227 10.17 0.21 43.78
N VAL A 228 10.80 -0.76 43.09
CA VAL A 228 11.38 -1.96 43.70
C VAL A 228 12.91 -1.84 43.86
N ALA A 229 13.55 -0.86 43.23
CA ALA A 229 15.01 -0.71 43.26
C ALA A 229 15.59 -0.56 44.69
N ASP A 230 14.96 0.25 45.55
CA ASP A 230 15.40 0.47 46.93
C ASP A 230 14.97 -0.67 47.87
N LEU A 231 15.94 -1.47 48.36
CA LEU A 231 15.80 -2.56 49.35
C LEU A 231 14.95 -2.20 50.58
N SER A 232 15.06 -0.97 51.05
CA SER A 232 14.41 -0.51 52.28
C SER A 232 12.96 -0.06 52.06
N ALA A 233 12.60 0.27 50.83
CA ALA A 233 11.29 0.80 50.45
C ALA A 233 10.46 -0.18 49.60
N ARG A 234 10.91 -1.43 49.43
CA ARG A 234 10.22 -2.43 48.58
C ARG A 234 8.87 -2.86 49.12
N THR A 235 8.74 -2.91 50.45
CA THR A 235 7.58 -3.41 51.18
C THR A 235 7.04 -2.34 52.13
N GLY A 236 5.73 -2.16 52.12
CA GLY A 236 5.02 -1.21 52.99
C GLY A 236 4.16 -0.18 52.25
N PRO A 237 3.42 0.66 52.98
CA PRO A 237 2.36 1.50 52.44
C PRO A 237 2.84 2.50 51.38
N ALA A 238 4.05 3.06 51.53
CA ALA A 238 4.61 4.00 50.56
C ALA A 238 4.87 3.34 49.19
N ALA A 239 5.33 2.09 49.19
CA ALA A 239 5.56 1.31 47.98
C ALA A 239 4.24 0.96 47.28
N GLU A 240 3.21 0.63 48.06
CA GLU A 240 1.85 0.37 47.56
C GLU A 240 1.24 1.63 46.92
N ILE A 241 1.38 2.80 47.58
CA ILE A 241 0.92 4.08 47.04
C ILE A 241 1.65 4.42 45.73
N ALA A 242 2.97 4.22 45.66
CA ALA A 242 3.73 4.49 44.44
C ALA A 242 3.31 3.60 43.26
N ARG A 243 3.13 2.29 43.50
CA ARG A 243 2.63 1.35 42.48
C ARG A 243 1.20 1.67 42.05
N ALA A 244 0.32 1.99 42.99
CA ALA A 244 -1.05 2.39 42.68
C ALA A 244 -1.09 3.68 41.84
N ALA A 245 -0.24 4.66 42.16
CA ALA A 245 -0.14 5.89 41.38
C ALA A 245 0.44 5.66 39.97
N ALA A 246 1.40 4.74 39.83
CA ALA A 246 1.93 4.33 38.52
C ALA A 246 0.86 3.64 37.67
N GLN A 247 0.11 2.72 38.28
CA GLN A 247 -1.02 2.05 37.64
C GLN A 247 -2.09 3.07 37.20
N GLN A 248 -2.46 4.02 38.06
CA GLN A 248 -3.44 5.05 37.73
C GLN A 248 -2.99 5.93 36.55
N ARG A 249 -1.69 6.24 36.43
CA ARG A 249 -1.14 6.96 35.27
C ARG A 249 -1.20 6.12 34.00
N TYR A 250 -0.84 4.85 34.08
CA TYR A 250 -1.00 3.91 32.97
C TYR A 250 -2.44 3.84 32.51
N ASP A 251 -3.39 3.61 33.42
CA ASP A 251 -4.82 3.52 33.11
C ASP A 251 -5.34 4.81 32.46
N GLY A 252 -4.88 5.97 32.93
CA GLY A 252 -5.20 7.27 32.33
C GLY A 252 -4.69 7.44 30.90
N LEU A 253 -3.43 7.05 30.64
CA LEU A 253 -2.85 7.11 29.29
C LEU A 253 -3.57 6.17 28.31
N ILE A 254 -3.93 4.96 28.76
CA ILE A 254 -4.70 4.00 27.96
C ILE A 254 -6.09 4.58 27.64
N ALA A 255 -6.79 5.11 28.64
CA ALA A 255 -8.12 5.69 28.45
C ALA A 255 -8.10 6.89 27.48
N ASP A 256 -7.09 7.76 27.57
CA ASP A 256 -6.93 8.90 26.67
C ASP A 256 -6.60 8.47 25.23
N ALA A 257 -5.78 7.43 25.06
CA ALA A 257 -5.45 6.88 23.75
C ALA A 257 -6.67 6.23 23.09
N ASP A 258 -7.41 5.39 23.85
CA ASP A 258 -8.64 4.75 23.38
C ASP A 258 -9.69 5.81 23.01
N ALA A 259 -9.88 6.85 23.82
CA ALA A 259 -10.86 7.90 23.55
C ALA A 259 -10.57 8.69 22.26
N ARG A 260 -9.28 8.92 21.94
CA ARG A 260 -8.87 9.57 20.68
C ARG A 260 -9.13 8.66 19.49
N TYR A 261 -8.67 7.41 19.57
CA TYR A 261 -8.92 6.43 18.52
C TYR A 261 -10.42 6.23 18.27
N ASP A 262 -11.24 6.25 19.32
CA ASP A 262 -12.70 6.16 19.22
C ASP A 262 -13.34 7.35 18.53
N ALA A 263 -12.74 8.53 18.64
CA ALA A 263 -13.20 9.73 17.94
C ALA A 263 -12.86 9.62 16.44
N ASP A 264 -11.61 9.30 16.13
CA ASP A 264 -11.13 9.09 14.75
C ASP A 264 -11.93 7.99 14.06
N ALA A 265 -12.13 6.86 14.74
CA ALA A 265 -12.86 5.73 14.20
C ALA A 265 -14.31 6.10 13.84
N ARG A 266 -14.99 6.88 14.69
CA ARG A 266 -16.35 7.36 14.41
C ARG A 266 -16.39 8.30 13.21
N GLN A 267 -15.39 9.16 13.07
CA GLN A 267 -15.28 10.05 11.91
C GLN A 267 -15.13 9.23 10.62
N LEU A 268 -14.14 8.33 10.56
CA LEU A 268 -13.84 7.53 9.38
C LEU A 268 -15.00 6.59 8.99
N ILE A 269 -15.70 6.00 9.98
CA ILE A 269 -16.92 5.23 9.72
C ILE A 269 -18.01 6.12 9.11
N GLY A 270 -18.16 7.34 9.62
CA GLY A 270 -19.10 8.32 9.05
C GLY A 270 -18.77 8.67 7.60
N GLU A 271 -17.49 8.89 7.29
CA GLU A 271 -17.03 9.13 5.92
C GLU A 271 -17.31 7.96 4.98
N LEU A 272 -17.01 6.73 5.41
CA LEU A 272 -17.29 5.52 4.64
C LEU A 272 -18.78 5.38 4.32
N VAL A 273 -19.66 5.63 5.30
CA VAL A 273 -21.12 5.58 5.08
C VAL A 273 -21.57 6.62 4.06
N VAL A 274 -21.00 7.83 4.08
CA VAL A 274 -21.36 8.89 3.15
C VAL A 274 -20.94 8.55 1.72
N ILE A 275 -19.73 8.01 1.53
CA ILE A 275 -19.23 7.72 0.18
C ILE A 275 -19.78 6.42 -0.40
N ASP A 276 -20.25 5.46 0.41
CA ASP A 276 -20.64 4.11 -0.05
C ASP A 276 -21.74 4.12 -1.12
N ASP A 277 -22.67 5.06 -1.05
CA ASP A 277 -23.74 5.24 -2.04
C ASP A 277 -23.25 5.93 -3.34
N GLU A 278 -22.11 6.61 -3.30
CA GLU A 278 -21.48 7.26 -4.46
C GLU A 278 -20.47 6.35 -5.18
N LEU A 279 -19.97 5.32 -4.48
CA LEU A 279 -19.03 4.35 -5.02
C LEU A 279 -19.66 3.51 -6.14
N PRO A 280 -18.88 3.14 -7.18
CA PRO A 280 -19.32 2.16 -8.16
C PRO A 280 -19.56 0.80 -7.50
N ARG A 281 -20.41 -0.03 -8.10
CA ARG A 281 -20.75 -1.37 -7.60
C ARG A 281 -19.51 -2.21 -7.27
N SER A 282 -18.46 -2.14 -8.08
CA SER A 282 -17.22 -2.88 -7.85
C SER A 282 -16.50 -2.52 -6.54
N LEU A 283 -16.71 -1.32 -5.99
CA LEU A 283 -16.07 -0.81 -4.77
C LEU A 283 -17.02 -0.73 -3.57
N SER A 284 -18.32 -0.50 -3.82
CA SER A 284 -19.33 -0.30 -2.78
C SER A 284 -19.68 -1.56 -1.98
N SER A 285 -20.25 -1.37 -0.80
CA SER A 285 -20.87 -2.44 -0.01
C SER A 285 -22.10 -3.02 -0.70
N TRP A 286 -22.48 -4.24 -0.34
CA TRP A 286 -23.72 -4.85 -0.84
C TRP A 286 -25.00 -4.11 -0.42
N GLN A 287 -24.91 -3.27 0.62
CA GLN A 287 -26.04 -2.47 1.11
C GLN A 287 -26.20 -1.15 0.36
N SER A 288 -25.18 -0.73 -0.39
CA SER A 288 -25.15 0.50 -1.15
C SER A 288 -26.33 0.61 -2.13
N ALA A 289 -26.84 1.83 -2.28
CA ALA A 289 -27.84 2.15 -3.28
C ALA A 289 -27.34 1.92 -4.72
N SER A 290 -26.02 1.86 -4.95
CA SER A 290 -25.41 1.60 -6.25
C SER A 290 -25.86 0.26 -6.86
N TRP A 291 -26.09 -0.77 -6.03
CA TRP A 291 -26.59 -2.07 -6.46
C TRP A 291 -28.06 -2.00 -6.87
N ARG A 292 -28.87 -1.23 -6.14
CA ARG A 292 -30.32 -1.08 -6.34
C ARG A 292 -30.69 -0.15 -7.49
N ASN A 293 -29.92 0.91 -7.71
CA ASN A 293 -30.25 1.97 -8.66
C ASN A 293 -29.61 1.71 -10.02
N ALA A 294 -30.39 1.25 -11.00
CA ALA A 294 -29.96 1.09 -12.39
C ALA A 294 -29.59 2.42 -13.11
N SER A 295 -29.83 3.57 -12.48
CA SER A 295 -29.59 4.90 -13.05
C SER A 295 -28.20 5.46 -12.74
N SER A 296 -27.33 4.74 -12.01
CA SER A 296 -25.93 5.13 -11.86
C SER A 296 -25.27 5.11 -13.24
N THR A 297 -24.75 6.25 -13.70
CA THR A 297 -24.09 6.34 -15.00
C THR A 297 -22.99 5.27 -15.09
N PRO A 298 -23.02 4.36 -16.08
CA PRO A 298 -22.00 3.33 -16.24
C PRO A 298 -20.62 3.99 -16.36
N ARG A 299 -19.67 3.59 -15.52
CA ARG A 299 -18.28 4.05 -15.55
C ARG A 299 -17.33 2.87 -15.42
N ILE A 300 -16.17 2.98 -16.06
CA ILE A 300 -15.08 2.03 -15.83
C ILE A 300 -14.58 2.29 -14.42
N ALA A 301 -14.66 1.29 -13.56
CA ALA A 301 -14.11 1.36 -12.22
C ALA A 301 -12.59 1.22 -12.26
N ASP A 302 -11.92 2.02 -11.43
CA ASP A 302 -10.48 1.99 -11.19
C ASP A 302 -10.08 0.92 -10.15
N GLY A 303 -11.04 0.21 -9.55
CA GLY A 303 -10.77 -0.81 -8.56
C GLY A 303 -11.92 -1.78 -8.27
N ILE A 304 -11.59 -2.79 -7.46
CA ILE A 304 -12.48 -3.83 -6.95
C ILE A 304 -12.30 -4.02 -5.45
N ARG A 305 -13.41 -4.10 -4.71
CA ARG A 305 -13.46 -4.47 -3.30
C ARG A 305 -13.39 -5.99 -3.14
N LEU A 306 -12.41 -6.45 -2.37
CA LEU A 306 -12.20 -7.87 -2.04
C LEU A 306 -12.81 -8.26 -0.69
N GLY A 307 -12.88 -7.32 0.25
CA GLY A 307 -13.28 -7.60 1.62
C GLY A 307 -13.15 -6.39 2.53
N GLN A 308 -12.91 -6.66 3.80
CA GLN A 308 -12.63 -5.64 4.82
C GLN A 308 -11.39 -6.00 5.63
N VAL A 309 -10.71 -4.98 6.13
CA VAL A 309 -9.59 -5.12 7.05
C VAL A 309 -9.91 -4.50 8.40
N ARG A 310 -9.46 -5.16 9.47
CA ARG A 310 -9.55 -4.68 10.86
C ARG A 310 -8.18 -4.77 11.52
N ALA A 311 -7.74 -3.71 12.19
CA ALA A 311 -6.43 -3.70 12.83
C ALA A 311 -6.41 -4.61 14.07
N ALA A 312 -5.36 -5.43 14.20
CA ALA A 312 -5.17 -6.26 15.38
C ALA A 312 -4.97 -5.37 16.63
N GLY A 313 -5.79 -5.59 17.66
CA GLY A 313 -5.79 -4.75 18.87
C GLY A 313 -6.53 -3.41 18.72
N ALA A 314 -7.09 -3.11 17.55
CA ALA A 314 -7.84 -1.88 17.25
C ALA A 314 -9.03 -2.19 16.33
N GLU A 315 -9.94 -3.05 16.79
CA GLU A 315 -10.95 -3.70 15.94
C GLU A 315 -12.17 -2.84 15.60
N ARG A 316 -12.24 -1.61 16.11
CA ARG A 316 -13.41 -0.72 15.92
C ARG A 316 -13.55 -0.27 14.47
N LEU A 317 -12.44 -0.12 13.75
CA LEU A 317 -12.43 0.23 12.33
C LEU A 317 -12.49 -1.02 11.46
N ALA A 318 -13.44 -1.03 10.53
CA ALA A 318 -13.52 -2.00 9.43
C ALA A 318 -13.45 -1.22 8.12
N ILE A 319 -12.31 -1.27 7.46
CA ILE A 319 -12.07 -0.49 6.24
C ILE A 319 -12.20 -1.42 5.03
N PRO A 320 -12.86 -1.01 3.92
CA PRO A 320 -12.87 -1.78 2.70
C PRO A 320 -11.44 -2.04 2.19
N PHE A 321 -11.14 -3.29 1.86
CA PHE A 321 -9.88 -3.66 1.23
C PHE A 321 -10.11 -3.84 -0.27
N CYS A 322 -9.44 -3.02 -1.07
CA CYS A 322 -9.65 -2.92 -2.50
C CYS A 322 -8.33 -3.08 -3.26
N LEU A 323 -8.41 -3.59 -4.50
CA LEU A 323 -7.29 -3.64 -5.44
C LEU A 323 -7.60 -2.80 -6.68
N PRO A 324 -6.57 -2.22 -7.32
CA PRO A 324 -6.75 -1.49 -8.57
C PRO A 324 -7.13 -2.41 -9.72
N LEU A 325 -7.90 -1.87 -10.67
CA LEU A 325 -8.20 -2.50 -11.95
C LEU A 325 -7.43 -1.80 -13.10
N PRO A 326 -6.97 -2.56 -14.12
CA PRO A 326 -7.03 -4.02 -14.22
C PRO A 326 -6.15 -4.72 -13.18
N LEU A 327 -6.55 -5.91 -12.76
CA LEU A 327 -5.76 -6.72 -11.83
C LEU A 327 -4.37 -7.00 -12.42
N ARG A 328 -3.33 -6.70 -11.65
CA ARG A 328 -1.94 -6.91 -12.06
C ARG A 328 -1.50 -8.37 -11.99
N ARG A 329 -2.17 -9.14 -11.13
CA ARG A 329 -1.95 -10.55 -10.86
C ARG A 329 -3.29 -11.26 -10.75
N PRO A 330 -3.38 -12.55 -11.11
CA PRO A 330 -4.58 -13.34 -10.83
C PRO A 330 -4.86 -13.40 -9.34
N LEU A 331 -6.13 -13.62 -8.98
CA LEU A 331 -6.50 -13.93 -7.60
C LEU A 331 -6.58 -15.44 -7.41
N TRP A 332 -5.94 -15.94 -6.36
CA TRP A 332 -6.07 -17.31 -5.91
C TRP A 332 -6.94 -17.34 -4.66
N VAL A 333 -8.12 -17.94 -4.74
CA VAL A 333 -9.06 -18.05 -3.62
C VAL A 333 -8.74 -19.33 -2.85
N ASP A 334 -8.06 -19.18 -1.72
CA ASP A 334 -7.65 -20.30 -0.87
C ASP A 334 -8.86 -20.81 -0.09
N ALA A 335 -9.28 -22.03 -0.41
CA ALA A 335 -10.42 -22.65 0.24
C ALA A 335 -10.25 -24.16 0.38
N PRO A 336 -10.81 -24.76 1.45
CA PRO A 336 -10.80 -26.22 1.62
C PRO A 336 -11.66 -26.96 0.59
N SER A 337 -12.56 -26.25 -0.10
CA SER A 337 -13.37 -26.78 -1.20
C SER A 337 -13.94 -25.66 -2.07
N SER A 338 -14.26 -25.96 -3.33
CA SER A 338 -14.97 -25.05 -4.24
C SER A 338 -16.31 -24.56 -3.66
N THR A 339 -17.03 -25.41 -2.92
CA THR A 339 -18.28 -25.04 -2.25
C THR A 339 -18.08 -23.99 -1.16
N ALA A 340 -17.01 -24.11 -0.37
CA ALA A 340 -16.66 -23.11 0.64
C ALA A 340 -16.24 -21.77 0.01
N ALA A 341 -15.59 -21.82 -1.16
CA ALA A 341 -15.21 -20.63 -1.91
C ALA A 341 -16.38 -19.94 -2.63
N ALA A 342 -17.45 -20.67 -2.95
CA ALA A 342 -18.51 -20.20 -3.83
C ALA A 342 -19.08 -18.82 -3.48
N PRO A 343 -19.35 -18.46 -2.20
CA PRO A 343 -19.85 -17.12 -1.87
C PRO A 343 -18.83 -16.00 -2.16
N VAL A 344 -17.54 -16.23 -1.89
CA VAL A 344 -16.46 -15.26 -2.14
C VAL A 344 -16.19 -15.13 -3.63
N VAL A 345 -16.10 -16.25 -4.35
CA VAL A 345 -15.93 -16.26 -5.81
C VAL A 345 -17.11 -15.57 -6.49
N SER A 346 -18.34 -15.82 -6.04
CA SER A 346 -19.53 -15.14 -6.56
C SER A 346 -19.50 -13.63 -6.34
N ALA A 347 -19.02 -13.18 -5.17
CA ALA A 347 -18.82 -11.76 -4.89
C ALA A 347 -17.81 -11.12 -5.84
N LEU A 348 -16.64 -11.76 -6.03
CA LEU A 348 -15.58 -11.28 -6.92
C LEU A 348 -16.05 -11.22 -8.37
N VAL A 349 -16.66 -12.30 -8.89
CA VAL A 349 -17.18 -12.34 -10.26
C VAL A 349 -18.20 -11.24 -10.48
N LEU A 350 -19.17 -11.08 -9.58
CA LEU A 350 -20.21 -10.06 -9.74
C LEU A 350 -19.62 -8.64 -9.75
N ARG A 351 -18.63 -8.36 -8.90
CA ARG A 351 -17.94 -7.06 -8.87
C ARG A 351 -17.11 -6.80 -10.11
N LEU A 352 -16.38 -7.80 -10.60
CA LEU A 352 -15.63 -7.69 -11.86
C LEU A 352 -16.57 -7.45 -13.02
N LEU A 353 -17.72 -8.12 -13.06
CA LEU A 353 -18.73 -7.92 -14.09
C LEU A 353 -19.35 -6.52 -14.03
N ALA A 354 -19.49 -5.97 -12.82
CA ALA A 354 -20.02 -4.63 -12.59
C ALA A 354 -18.98 -3.50 -12.69
N ALA A 355 -17.71 -3.83 -12.94
CA ALA A 355 -16.62 -2.85 -13.02
C ALA A 355 -16.54 -2.14 -14.39
N ASP A 356 -17.20 -2.66 -15.42
CA ASP A 356 -17.19 -2.08 -16.77
C ASP A 356 -18.62 -1.73 -17.22
N PRO A 357 -18.84 -0.59 -17.89
CA PRO A 357 -20.09 -0.26 -18.56
C PRO A 357 -20.62 -1.34 -19.50
N THR A 358 -19.71 -1.98 -20.25
CA THR A 358 -20.02 -3.14 -21.07
C THR A 358 -19.58 -4.38 -20.29
N PRO A 359 -20.53 -5.20 -19.80
CA PRO A 359 -20.18 -6.33 -18.95
C PRO A 359 -19.10 -7.20 -19.61
N PRO A 360 -18.01 -7.51 -18.88
CA PRO A 360 -17.00 -8.43 -19.33
C PRO A 360 -17.59 -9.77 -19.74
N ILE A 361 -16.90 -10.42 -20.66
CA ILE A 361 -17.21 -11.79 -21.05
C ILE A 361 -16.83 -12.73 -19.90
N LEU A 362 -17.73 -13.61 -19.48
CA LEU A 362 -17.48 -14.60 -18.43
C LEU A 362 -17.23 -16.00 -19.01
N ASP A 363 -16.08 -16.59 -18.65
CA ASP A 363 -15.75 -17.99 -18.90
C ASP A 363 -15.55 -18.72 -17.59
N VAL A 364 -16.20 -19.88 -17.42
CA VAL A 364 -16.13 -20.67 -16.19
C VAL A 364 -15.75 -22.11 -16.51
N VAL A 365 -14.71 -22.58 -15.82
CA VAL A 365 -14.39 -23.99 -15.66
C VAL A 365 -14.75 -24.36 -14.22
N ASP A 366 -15.77 -25.19 -14.04
CA ASP A 366 -16.21 -25.65 -12.72
C ASP A 366 -16.55 -27.14 -12.80
N LEU A 367 -15.56 -27.95 -12.45
CA LEU A 367 -15.66 -29.40 -12.46
C LEU A 367 -16.51 -29.95 -11.30
N THR A 368 -16.73 -29.13 -10.27
CA THR A 368 -17.45 -29.52 -9.05
C THR A 368 -18.94 -29.18 -9.08
N GLY A 369 -19.34 -28.21 -9.91
CA GLY A 369 -20.69 -27.62 -9.89
C GLY A 369 -20.95 -26.72 -8.69
N ALA A 370 -19.92 -26.35 -7.92
CA ALA A 370 -20.06 -25.47 -6.77
C ALA A 370 -20.56 -24.07 -7.15
N LEU A 371 -20.35 -23.63 -8.40
CA LEU A 371 -20.74 -22.33 -8.93
C LEU A 371 -22.07 -22.38 -9.71
N ASP A 372 -22.86 -23.46 -9.60
CA ASP A 372 -24.17 -23.59 -10.29
C ASP A 372 -25.15 -22.48 -9.93
N GLY A 373 -25.18 -22.09 -8.65
CA GLY A 373 -26.03 -21.00 -8.18
C GLY A 373 -25.70 -19.65 -8.82
N LEU A 374 -24.43 -19.43 -9.16
CA LEU A 374 -23.93 -18.23 -9.84
C LEU A 374 -24.17 -18.31 -11.35
N THR A 375 -23.68 -19.39 -11.98
CA THR A 375 -23.67 -19.55 -13.44
C THR A 375 -25.07 -19.67 -14.03
N SER A 376 -26.01 -20.32 -13.33
CA SER A 376 -27.41 -20.40 -13.77
C SER A 376 -28.09 -19.03 -13.87
N ARG A 377 -27.68 -18.06 -13.05
CA ARG A 377 -28.21 -16.69 -13.05
C ARG A 377 -27.51 -15.81 -14.09
N LEU A 378 -26.21 -16.01 -14.30
CA LEU A 378 -25.39 -15.20 -15.21
C LEU A 378 -25.36 -15.72 -16.66
N GLY A 379 -26.16 -16.73 -17.01
CA GLY A 379 -26.20 -17.33 -18.34
C GLY A 379 -26.16 -16.34 -19.53
N PRO A 380 -26.90 -15.21 -19.53
CA PRO A 380 -26.86 -14.23 -20.63
C PRO A 380 -25.51 -13.55 -20.85
N LEU A 381 -24.63 -13.54 -19.85
CA LEU A 381 -23.29 -12.90 -19.90
C LEU A 381 -22.17 -13.88 -20.24
N MET A 382 -22.48 -15.17 -20.39
CA MET A 382 -21.50 -16.22 -20.64
C MET A 382 -21.24 -16.39 -22.14
N THR A 383 -19.98 -16.59 -22.52
CA THR A 383 -19.58 -16.87 -23.92
C THR A 383 -19.95 -18.26 -24.41
N GLY A 384 -20.29 -19.17 -23.50
CA GLY A 384 -20.60 -20.56 -23.77
C GLY A 384 -20.98 -21.31 -22.49
N GLU A 385 -21.14 -22.63 -22.60
CA GLU A 385 -21.47 -23.47 -21.44
C GLU A 385 -20.31 -23.55 -20.44
N VAL A 386 -20.66 -23.77 -19.17
CA VAL A 386 -19.69 -24.03 -18.10
C VAL A 386 -18.96 -25.34 -18.42
N VAL A 387 -17.64 -25.33 -18.42
CA VAL A 387 -16.85 -26.56 -18.60
C VAL A 387 -16.98 -27.42 -17.33
N ARG A 388 -17.52 -28.63 -17.49
CA ARG A 388 -17.77 -29.60 -16.39
C ARG A 388 -16.88 -30.84 -16.45
N SER A 389 -16.12 -31.00 -17.53
CA SER A 389 -15.34 -32.20 -17.79
C SER A 389 -13.87 -31.87 -17.98
N HIS A 390 -12.99 -32.64 -17.34
CA HIS A 390 -11.54 -32.55 -17.57
C HIS A 390 -11.16 -32.69 -19.05
N LEU A 391 -11.95 -33.42 -19.85
CA LEU A 391 -11.69 -33.62 -21.29
C LEU A 391 -11.83 -32.33 -22.12
N GLU A 392 -12.54 -31.33 -21.60
CA GLU A 392 -12.84 -30.08 -22.30
C GLU A 392 -11.93 -28.93 -21.86
N VAL A 393 -11.21 -29.10 -20.74
CA VAL A 393 -10.37 -28.06 -20.12
C VAL A 393 -9.29 -27.59 -21.08
N SER A 394 -8.51 -28.50 -21.66
CA SER A 394 -7.40 -28.14 -22.56
C SER A 394 -7.89 -27.38 -23.81
N GLY A 395 -9.04 -27.79 -24.37
CA GLY A 395 -9.64 -27.10 -25.50
C GLY A 395 -10.10 -25.69 -25.15
N LYS A 396 -10.70 -25.53 -23.95
CA LYS A 396 -11.14 -24.23 -23.43
C LYS A 396 -9.96 -23.29 -23.19
N LEU A 397 -8.92 -23.77 -22.50
CA LEU A 397 -7.72 -22.99 -22.20
C LEU A 397 -6.99 -22.57 -23.48
N ALA A 398 -6.85 -23.47 -24.46
CA ALA A 398 -6.26 -23.13 -25.75
C ALA A 398 -7.04 -22.03 -26.49
N ALA A 399 -8.38 -22.09 -26.46
CA ALA A 399 -9.22 -21.04 -27.03
C ALA A 399 -9.07 -19.70 -26.29
N LEU A 400 -8.92 -19.73 -24.96
CA LEU A 400 -8.69 -18.53 -24.14
C LEU A 400 -7.33 -17.88 -24.46
N VAL A 401 -6.25 -18.69 -24.53
CA VAL A 401 -4.92 -18.20 -24.92
C VAL A 401 -4.98 -17.56 -26.30
N HIS A 402 -5.61 -18.22 -27.27
CA HIS A 402 -5.76 -17.66 -28.61
C HIS A 402 -6.52 -16.33 -28.63
N ALA A 403 -7.60 -16.20 -27.84
CA ALA A 403 -8.35 -14.96 -27.73
C ALA A 403 -7.52 -13.82 -27.10
N VAL A 404 -6.70 -14.14 -26.09
CA VAL A 404 -5.77 -13.19 -25.46
C VAL A 404 -4.68 -12.75 -26.44
N ASP A 405 -4.07 -13.69 -27.19
CA ASP A 405 -3.07 -13.37 -28.19
C ASP A 405 -3.62 -12.43 -29.27
N LEU A 406 -4.86 -12.68 -29.76
CA LEU A 406 -5.52 -11.78 -30.71
C LEU A 406 -5.75 -10.38 -30.13
N ALA A 407 -6.15 -10.28 -28.86
CA ALA A 407 -6.32 -8.99 -28.18
C ALA A 407 -4.98 -8.23 -28.08
N LEU A 408 -3.90 -8.92 -27.71
CA LEU A 408 -2.55 -8.34 -27.60
C LEU A 408 -1.99 -7.92 -28.96
N LEU A 409 -2.21 -8.70 -30.03
CA LEU A 409 -1.88 -8.31 -31.41
C LEU A 409 -2.62 -7.04 -31.83
N GLY A 410 -3.87 -6.91 -31.40
CA GLY A 410 -4.65 -5.69 -31.55
C GLY A 410 -3.96 -4.48 -30.92
N VAL A 411 -3.48 -4.62 -29.68
CA VAL A 411 -2.74 -3.55 -28.98
C VAL A 411 -1.43 -3.20 -29.68
N GLN A 412 -0.67 -4.22 -30.10
CA GLN A 412 0.56 -4.01 -30.87
C GLN A 412 0.31 -3.30 -32.21
N SER A 413 -0.90 -3.44 -32.76
CA SER A 413 -1.34 -2.76 -33.98
C SER A 413 -1.89 -1.35 -33.74
N GLY A 414 -1.87 -0.85 -32.50
CA GLY A 414 -2.27 0.50 -32.12
C GLY A 414 -3.65 0.62 -31.47
N LEU A 415 -4.33 -0.48 -31.13
CA LEU A 415 -5.54 -0.42 -30.30
C LEU A 415 -5.17 -0.04 -28.86
N SER A 416 -5.90 0.90 -28.27
CA SER A 416 -5.77 1.18 -26.85
C SER A 416 -6.19 -0.04 -26.03
N PRO A 417 -5.41 -0.47 -25.02
CA PRO A 417 -5.80 -1.56 -24.12
C PRO A 417 -7.18 -1.34 -23.51
N ALA A 418 -7.55 -0.09 -23.19
CA ALA A 418 -8.85 0.28 -22.63
C ALA A 418 -10.04 -0.08 -23.53
N ASN A 419 -9.81 -0.23 -24.84
CA ASN A 419 -10.83 -0.60 -25.82
C ASN A 419 -10.92 -2.12 -26.04
N LEU A 420 -10.04 -2.91 -25.42
CA LEU A 420 -10.18 -4.37 -25.46
C LEU A 420 -11.42 -4.80 -24.68
N PRO A 421 -12.13 -5.85 -25.13
CA PRO A 421 -13.21 -6.43 -24.36
C PRO A 421 -12.63 -7.02 -23.07
N ALA A 422 -13.15 -6.57 -21.93
CA ALA A 422 -12.80 -7.15 -20.65
C ALA A 422 -13.26 -8.62 -20.58
N ARG A 423 -12.45 -9.46 -19.94
CA ARG A 423 -12.77 -10.88 -19.74
C ARG A 423 -12.55 -11.29 -18.30
N VAL A 424 -13.46 -12.10 -17.77
CA VAL A 424 -13.33 -12.75 -16.46
C VAL A 424 -13.28 -14.25 -16.70
N VAL A 425 -12.23 -14.91 -16.19
CA VAL A 425 -12.06 -16.36 -16.26
C VAL A 425 -12.03 -16.90 -14.85
N VAL A 426 -12.88 -17.90 -14.57
CA VAL A 426 -12.91 -18.61 -13.29
C VAL A 426 -12.50 -20.05 -13.53
N LEU A 427 -11.44 -20.49 -12.83
CA LEU A 427 -10.95 -21.86 -12.81
C LEU A 427 -11.19 -22.44 -11.42
N SER A 428 -12.24 -23.24 -11.27
CA SER A 428 -12.60 -23.88 -10.00
C SER A 428 -12.12 -25.32 -9.94
N ASP A 429 -11.76 -25.76 -8.72
CA ASP A 429 -11.20 -27.10 -8.44
C ASP A 429 -9.82 -27.30 -9.09
N PHE A 430 -8.97 -26.29 -8.95
CA PHE A 430 -7.65 -26.24 -9.56
C PHE A 430 -6.60 -27.00 -8.73
N GLY A 431 -5.71 -27.74 -9.41
CA GLY A 431 -4.58 -28.45 -8.78
C GLY A 431 -4.59 -29.97 -8.95
N HIS A 432 -5.72 -30.58 -9.34
CA HIS A 432 -5.82 -32.02 -9.54
C HIS A 432 -6.23 -32.39 -10.97
N GLY A 433 -5.53 -33.35 -11.57
CA GLY A 433 -5.91 -33.93 -12.88
C GLY A 433 -5.67 -33.03 -14.09
N LEU A 434 -4.85 -31.98 -13.98
CA LEU A 434 -4.45 -31.12 -15.10
C LEU A 434 -3.19 -31.63 -15.78
N HIS A 435 -3.13 -31.47 -17.10
CA HIS A 435 -1.94 -31.78 -17.88
C HIS A 435 -0.92 -30.63 -17.81
N VAL A 436 0.35 -30.93 -18.05
CA VAL A 436 1.42 -29.91 -18.08
C VAL A 436 1.12 -28.80 -19.10
N ASP A 437 0.52 -29.15 -20.24
CA ASP A 437 0.11 -28.18 -21.26
C ASP A 437 -0.97 -27.21 -20.74
N ASP A 438 -1.90 -27.68 -19.89
CA ASP A 438 -2.92 -26.84 -19.27
C ASP A 438 -2.29 -25.84 -18.30
N LEU A 439 -1.34 -26.30 -17.48
CA LEU A 439 -0.57 -25.44 -16.58
C LEU A 439 0.22 -24.37 -17.35
N MET A 440 0.82 -24.75 -18.48
CA MET A 440 1.56 -23.79 -19.34
C MET A 440 0.63 -22.71 -19.91
N GLN A 441 -0.57 -23.10 -20.36
CA GLN A 441 -1.59 -22.18 -20.86
C GLN A 441 -2.07 -21.23 -19.76
N ILE A 442 -2.30 -21.74 -18.55
CA ILE A 442 -2.71 -20.93 -17.39
C ILE A 442 -1.61 -19.97 -16.98
N GLY A 443 -0.35 -20.41 -16.95
CA GLY A 443 0.79 -19.53 -16.73
C GLY A 443 0.87 -18.40 -17.75
N ALA A 444 0.61 -18.70 -19.03
CA ALA A 444 0.55 -17.68 -20.08
C ALA A 444 -0.59 -16.66 -19.85
N LEU A 445 -1.79 -17.14 -19.51
CA LEU A 445 -2.93 -16.28 -19.15
C LEU A 445 -2.62 -15.41 -17.93
N ALA A 446 -1.99 -15.98 -16.90
CA ALA A 446 -1.62 -15.29 -15.67
C ALA A 446 -0.66 -14.13 -15.92
N VAL A 447 0.38 -14.33 -16.73
CA VAL A 447 1.36 -13.28 -17.04
C VAL A 447 0.75 -12.16 -17.90
N GLN A 448 -0.21 -12.48 -18.77
CA GLN A 448 -0.82 -11.51 -19.69
C GLN A 448 -2.09 -10.85 -19.16
N CYS A 449 -2.53 -11.17 -17.95
CA CYS A 449 -3.85 -10.78 -17.41
C CYS A 449 -4.12 -9.26 -17.52
N ALA A 450 -3.21 -8.43 -17.02
CA ALA A 450 -3.36 -6.98 -17.04
C ALA A 450 -3.35 -6.38 -18.46
N ALA A 451 -2.44 -6.83 -19.31
CA ALA A 451 -2.26 -6.30 -20.67
C ALA A 451 -3.45 -6.64 -21.58
N ALA A 452 -4.12 -7.77 -21.34
CA ALA A 452 -5.24 -8.26 -22.13
C ALA A 452 -6.62 -7.92 -21.55
N ARG A 453 -6.70 -7.08 -20.50
CA ARG A 453 -7.94 -6.82 -19.73
C ARG A 453 -8.64 -8.11 -19.27
N LEU A 454 -7.84 -9.10 -18.88
CA LEU A 454 -8.28 -10.38 -18.35
C LEU A 454 -8.16 -10.36 -16.82
N SER A 455 -9.25 -10.70 -16.13
CA SER A 455 -9.25 -11.00 -14.70
C SER A 455 -9.35 -12.52 -14.52
N LEU A 456 -8.30 -13.14 -13.99
CA LEU A 456 -8.23 -14.58 -13.76
C LEU A 456 -8.43 -14.87 -12.27
N LEU A 457 -9.44 -15.69 -11.97
CA LEU A 457 -9.73 -16.21 -10.63
C LEU A 457 -9.46 -17.71 -10.61
N ILE A 458 -8.60 -18.15 -9.70
CA ILE A 458 -8.27 -19.57 -9.48
C ILE A 458 -8.82 -19.95 -8.10
N VAL A 459 -9.46 -21.11 -8.00
CA VAL A 459 -10.04 -21.62 -6.74
C VAL A 459 -9.45 -22.98 -6.44
N GLY A 460 -8.83 -23.11 -5.27
CA GLY A 460 -8.19 -24.34 -4.84
C GLY A 460 -7.51 -24.19 -3.48
N ALA A 461 -6.82 -25.25 -3.05
CA ALA A 461 -5.91 -25.17 -1.91
C ALA A 461 -4.67 -24.31 -2.28
N ASP A 462 -3.95 -23.82 -1.28
CA ASP A 462 -2.68 -23.12 -1.51
C ASP A 462 -1.63 -24.12 -2.04
N GLU A 463 -1.22 -23.91 -3.29
CA GLU A 463 -0.22 -24.73 -3.99
C GLU A 463 1.16 -24.04 -4.06
N SER A 464 1.40 -23.00 -3.26
CA SER A 464 2.71 -22.31 -3.18
C SER A 464 3.86 -23.21 -2.73
N GLY A 465 3.54 -24.34 -2.08
CA GLY A 465 4.46 -25.38 -1.66
C GLY A 465 4.42 -26.65 -2.53
N SER A 466 3.75 -26.63 -3.68
CA SER A 466 3.56 -27.81 -4.53
C SER A 466 4.87 -28.42 -5.01
N SER A 467 4.91 -29.75 -5.18
CA SER A 467 6.05 -30.44 -5.79
C SER A 467 6.10 -30.28 -7.32
N GLU A 468 4.98 -29.89 -7.94
CA GLU A 468 4.89 -29.64 -9.37
C GLU A 468 5.39 -28.20 -9.67
N PRO A 469 6.56 -28.00 -10.31
CA PRO A 469 7.23 -26.69 -10.33
C PRO A 469 6.43 -25.58 -11.03
N LEU A 470 5.68 -25.95 -12.06
CA LEU A 470 4.89 -24.98 -12.82
C LEU A 470 3.65 -24.55 -12.04
N LEU A 471 2.96 -25.49 -11.38
CA LEU A 471 1.85 -25.19 -10.49
C LEU A 471 2.29 -24.30 -9.33
N GLN A 472 3.42 -24.64 -8.70
CA GLN A 472 4.04 -23.82 -7.66
C GLN A 472 4.33 -22.40 -8.14
N SER A 473 4.90 -22.25 -9.34
CA SER A 473 5.23 -20.93 -9.91
C SER A 473 3.98 -20.11 -10.20
N ILE A 474 2.88 -20.74 -10.65
CA ILE A 474 1.60 -20.07 -10.87
C ILE A 474 1.01 -19.60 -9.54
N ALA A 475 0.96 -20.48 -8.53
CA ALA A 475 0.44 -20.14 -7.21
C ALA A 475 1.20 -18.95 -6.60
N GLN A 476 2.54 -19.02 -6.56
CA GLN A 476 3.40 -17.93 -6.03
C GLN A 476 3.29 -16.60 -6.80
N PHE A 477 2.83 -16.63 -8.05
CA PHE A 477 2.60 -15.42 -8.85
C PHE A 477 1.25 -14.75 -8.55
N CYS A 478 0.28 -15.50 -8.03
CA CYS A 478 -1.06 -15.01 -7.74
C CYS A 478 -1.11 -14.19 -6.43
N GLU A 479 -2.11 -13.34 -6.32
CA GLU A 479 -2.49 -12.75 -5.03
C GLU A 479 -3.45 -13.68 -4.32
N HIS A 480 -3.05 -14.17 -3.15
CA HIS A 480 -3.80 -15.14 -2.36
C HIS A 480 -4.89 -14.49 -1.51
N LEU A 481 -6.07 -15.12 -1.50
CA LEU A 481 -7.28 -14.64 -0.85
C LEU A 481 -7.95 -15.77 -0.05
N PRO A 482 -7.66 -15.91 1.25
CA PRO A 482 -8.23 -16.99 2.03
C PRO A 482 -9.68 -16.73 2.42
N VAL A 483 -10.50 -17.78 2.33
CA VAL A 483 -11.94 -17.70 2.60
C VAL A 483 -12.30 -17.79 4.09
N ASP A 484 -11.36 -18.25 4.93
CA ASP A 484 -11.56 -18.44 6.37
C ASP A 484 -11.45 -17.13 7.18
N GLY A 485 -10.98 -16.04 6.56
CA GLY A 485 -10.84 -14.74 7.21
C GLY A 485 -9.67 -14.64 8.19
N GLU A 486 -8.72 -15.57 8.16
CA GLU A 486 -7.54 -15.54 9.02
C GLU A 486 -6.33 -14.83 8.38
N ALA A 487 -6.48 -14.31 7.15
CA ALA A 487 -5.40 -13.59 6.48
C ALA A 487 -4.96 -12.37 7.27
N ARG A 488 -3.64 -12.17 7.28
CA ARG A 488 -3.02 -10.93 7.77
C ARG A 488 -2.43 -10.16 6.61
N VAL A 489 -2.79 -8.89 6.53
CA VAL A 489 -2.24 -7.94 5.57
C VAL A 489 -1.48 -6.87 6.35
N ARG A 490 -0.34 -6.42 5.84
CA ARG A 490 0.35 -5.25 6.39
C ARG A 490 0.08 -4.03 5.56
N ASP A 491 -0.22 -2.92 6.20
CA ASP A 491 -0.34 -1.66 5.49
C ASP A 491 1.03 -1.10 5.08
N ARG A 492 1.02 -0.22 4.08
CA ARG A 492 2.25 0.37 3.49
C ARG A 492 2.75 1.62 4.21
N TRP A 493 2.00 2.15 5.17
CA TRP A 493 2.25 3.47 5.76
C TRP A 493 2.90 3.37 7.13
N ALA A 494 2.26 2.62 8.03
CA ALA A 494 2.72 2.38 9.40
C ALA A 494 3.11 0.91 9.64
N GLY A 495 2.82 0.01 8.70
CA GLY A 495 3.20 -1.40 8.81
C GLY A 495 2.36 -2.18 9.82
N ASN A 496 1.18 -1.68 10.20
CA ASN A 496 0.30 -2.39 11.14
C ASN A 496 -0.17 -3.71 10.52
N GLU A 497 -0.41 -4.71 11.38
CA GLU A 497 -1.06 -5.95 10.96
C GLU A 497 -2.58 -5.81 11.00
N TRP A 498 -3.20 -6.15 9.88
CA TRP A 498 -4.64 -6.12 9.67
C TRP A 498 -5.18 -7.52 9.44
N MET A 499 -6.23 -7.88 10.16
CA MET A 499 -7.03 -9.06 9.88
C MET A 499 -7.93 -8.79 8.69
N PHE A 500 -7.80 -9.60 7.65
CA PHE A 500 -8.59 -9.52 6.43
C PHE A 500 -9.78 -10.48 6.50
N THR A 501 -10.98 -9.97 6.21
CA THR A 501 -12.19 -10.76 6.04
C THR A 501 -12.69 -10.60 4.61
N PRO A 502 -12.77 -11.68 3.81
CA PRO A 502 -13.26 -11.60 2.45
C PRO A 502 -14.75 -11.23 2.42
N ASP A 503 -15.13 -10.46 1.41
CA ASP A 503 -16.54 -10.24 1.16
C ASP A 503 -17.15 -11.50 0.52
N ALA A 504 -18.26 -11.94 1.08
CA ALA A 504 -19.09 -13.00 0.53
C ALA A 504 -20.36 -12.41 -0.08
N LEU A 505 -20.86 -13.02 -1.15
CA LEU A 505 -22.16 -12.67 -1.71
C LEU A 505 -23.26 -13.05 -0.70
N PRO A 506 -24.24 -12.15 -0.43
CA PRO A 506 -25.38 -12.47 0.41
C PRO A 506 -26.17 -13.69 -0.10
N ALA A 507 -26.70 -14.49 0.84
CA ALA A 507 -27.37 -15.75 0.52
C ALA A 507 -28.69 -15.58 -0.26
N ASP A 508 -29.35 -14.43 -0.13
CA ASP A 508 -30.52 -14.08 -0.94
C ASP A 508 -30.17 -13.82 -2.43
N ALA A 509 -28.88 -13.59 -2.70
CA ALA A 509 -28.34 -13.23 -4.02
C ALA A 509 -29.10 -12.08 -4.68
N GLU A 510 -29.68 -11.18 -3.87
CA GLU A 510 -30.36 -9.98 -4.33
C GLU A 510 -29.46 -9.11 -5.24
N PRO A 511 -28.16 -8.91 -4.92
CA PRO A 511 -27.26 -8.14 -5.78
C PRO A 511 -27.12 -8.69 -7.20
N ILE A 512 -27.14 -10.02 -7.38
CA ILE A 512 -27.09 -10.64 -8.72
C ILE A 512 -28.33 -10.26 -9.53
N SER A 513 -29.52 -10.40 -8.93
CA SER A 513 -30.78 -10.10 -9.61
C SER A 513 -30.90 -8.62 -9.98
N GLN A 514 -30.44 -7.72 -9.09
CA GLN A 514 -30.40 -6.28 -9.36
C GLN A 514 -29.41 -5.95 -10.49
N PHE A 515 -28.22 -6.59 -10.48
CA PHE A 515 -27.23 -6.42 -11.54
C PHE A 515 -27.75 -6.87 -12.91
N ILE A 516 -28.33 -8.07 -13.01
CA ILE A 516 -28.91 -8.59 -14.26
C ILE A 516 -30.02 -7.68 -14.78
N SER A 517 -30.89 -7.19 -13.89
CA SER A 517 -31.97 -6.28 -14.28
C SER A 517 -31.44 -4.97 -14.86
N SER A 518 -30.29 -4.49 -14.36
CA SER A 518 -29.69 -3.23 -14.85
C SER A 518 -29.04 -3.34 -16.23
N ILE A 519 -28.55 -4.52 -16.61
CA ILE A 519 -27.91 -4.75 -17.92
C ILE A 519 -28.92 -5.13 -19.00
N ALA A 520 -30.09 -5.66 -18.64
CA ALA A 520 -31.12 -6.10 -19.57
C ALA A 520 -31.85 -4.93 -20.27
N GLY A 521 -31.66 -3.69 -19.80
CA GLY A 521 -32.44 -2.53 -20.22
C GLY A 521 -33.90 -2.56 -19.70
N PRO A 522 -34.61 -1.43 -19.71
CA PRO A 522 -36.04 -1.37 -19.38
C PRO A 522 -36.94 -2.07 -20.40
#